data_AF-A0A2X2KDP5-F1
#
_entry.id   AF-A0A2X2KDP5-F1
#
_cell.length_a   1.000
_cell.length_b   1.000
_cell.length_c   1.000
_cell.angle_alpha   90.00
_cell.angle_beta   90.00
_cell.angle_gamma   90.00
#
_symmetry.space_group_name_H-M   'P 1'
#
loop_
_entity.id
_entity.type
_entity.pdbx_description
1 polymer ?
#
loop_
_entity_poly.entity_id
_entity_poly.type
_entity_poly.pdbx_seq_one_letter_code
_entity_poly.pdbx_strand_id
1 'polypeptide(L)'
;MAMTEQQKFKVLADQIKISNQLDAEILNSGELTRIDVSNKNRTWEFHITLPQFLAHEDYLLFINAIEQEFKDIANVTCRFTVTNGTNQDEHAIKYFGHCIDQTALSPKVKGQLKQKKLIMSGKVLKVMVSNDIERNHFDKACNGSLIKAFRNCGFDIDKIIFETNDNDQEQNLASLEAHIQEEDEQSARLATEKLEKMKAEKAKQQDNNESAVDKCQIGKPIQIENIKPIESIIEEEYKVAIEGHFDINLKNLKVVVIS
;
A
#
# COMPACT_ATOMS: atom_id res chain seq x y z
N MET A 1 41.15 0.40 36.67
CA MET A 1 39.89 1.18 36.65
C MET A 1 38.96 0.52 35.65
N ALA A 2 37.70 0.27 36.01
CA ALA A 2 36.72 -0.24 35.06
C ALA A 2 36.40 0.85 34.02
N MET A 3 36.25 0.48 32.74
CA MET A 3 35.88 1.41 31.68
C MET A 3 34.50 2.02 31.97
N THR A 4 34.39 3.35 31.85
CA THR A 4 33.10 4.05 31.95
C THR A 4 32.16 3.68 30.79
N GLU A 5 30.86 3.83 30.98
CA GLU A 5 29.85 3.50 29.96
C GLU A 5 30.01 4.34 28.68
N GLN A 6 30.44 5.60 28.83
CA GLN A 6 30.80 6.49 27.74
C GLN A 6 32.03 6.00 26.95
N GLN A 7 33.07 5.53 27.66
CA GLN A 7 34.24 4.96 26.99
C GLN A 7 33.89 3.67 26.24
N LYS A 8 32.99 2.84 26.78
CA LYS A 8 32.51 1.64 26.07
C LYS A 8 31.78 2.00 24.78
N PHE A 9 30.95 3.04 24.79
CA PHE A 9 30.28 3.51 23.59
C PHE A 9 31.26 4.00 22.53
N LYS A 10 32.27 4.80 22.91
CA LYS A 10 33.32 5.25 21.99
C LYS A 10 34.10 4.10 21.37
N VAL A 11 34.46 3.09 22.17
CA VAL A 11 35.14 1.89 21.65
C VAL A 11 34.24 1.12 20.69
N LEU A 12 32.94 1.00 20.98
CA LEU A 12 31.99 0.38 20.07
C LEU A 12 31.88 1.16 18.76
N ALA A 13 31.73 2.48 18.82
CA ALA A 13 31.66 3.34 17.64
C ALA A 13 32.92 3.28 16.77
N ASP A 14 34.10 3.14 17.40
CA ASP A 14 35.38 2.92 16.73
C ASP A 14 35.45 1.55 16.07
N GLN A 15 35.03 0.50 16.77
CA GLN A 15 34.98 -0.87 16.23
C GLN A 15 34.12 -0.94 14.97
N ILE A 16 32.92 -0.35 15.00
CA ILE A 16 32.02 -0.34 13.84
C ILE A 16 32.33 0.79 12.83
N LYS A 17 33.41 1.55 13.06
CA LYS A 17 33.95 2.60 12.17
C LYS A 17 32.98 3.74 11.85
N ILE A 18 32.11 4.11 12.79
CA ILE A 18 31.14 5.20 12.61
C ILE A 18 31.50 6.47 13.40
N SER A 19 32.60 6.47 14.16
CA SER A 19 33.01 7.59 15.02
C SER A 19 33.08 8.94 14.30
N ASN A 20 33.39 8.96 13.00
CA ASN A 20 33.45 10.20 12.20
C ASN A 20 32.12 10.60 11.56
N GLN A 21 31.11 9.73 11.57
CA GLN A 21 29.80 9.97 10.97
C GLN A 21 28.76 10.41 12.00
N LEU A 22 28.98 10.11 13.28
CA LEU A 22 28.16 10.60 14.36
C LEU A 22 28.60 11.99 14.82
N ASP A 23 27.64 12.81 15.24
CA ASP A 23 27.91 14.06 15.94
C ASP A 23 28.81 13.86 17.15
N ALA A 24 29.76 14.78 17.33
CA ALA A 24 30.69 14.72 18.46
C ALA A 24 29.96 14.75 19.81
N GLU A 25 28.83 15.45 19.92
CA GLU A 25 28.04 15.48 21.15
C GLU A 25 27.45 14.10 21.50
N ILE A 26 26.92 13.41 20.49
CA ILE A 26 26.36 12.06 20.62
C ILE A 26 27.47 11.06 20.93
N LEU A 27 28.62 11.16 20.25
CA LEU A 27 29.77 10.28 20.50
C LEU A 27 30.37 10.46 21.90
N ASN A 28 30.36 11.68 22.44
CA ASN A 28 30.91 11.98 23.76
C ASN A 28 29.94 11.66 24.90
N SER A 29 28.64 11.87 24.68
CA SER A 29 27.62 11.72 25.73
C SER A 29 26.83 10.42 25.63
N GLY A 30 27.00 9.65 24.55
CA GLY A 30 26.39 8.34 24.37
C GLY A 30 27.01 7.31 25.32
N GLU A 31 26.17 6.42 25.86
CA GLU A 31 26.55 5.48 26.91
C GLU A 31 26.14 4.07 26.51
N LEU A 32 27.08 3.12 26.58
CA LEU A 32 26.78 1.70 26.43
C LEU A 32 26.56 1.10 27.82
N THR A 33 25.28 0.99 28.20
CA THR A 33 24.87 0.58 29.54
C THR A 33 25.05 -0.92 29.77
N ARG A 34 24.59 -1.73 28.81
CA ARG A 34 24.62 -3.20 28.91
C ARG A 34 24.66 -3.85 27.54
N ILE A 35 25.26 -5.03 27.49
CA ILE A 35 25.17 -5.94 26.35
C ILE A 35 24.57 -7.25 26.88
N ASP A 36 23.44 -7.66 26.34
CA ASP A 36 22.82 -8.94 26.66
C ASP A 36 23.21 -9.98 25.61
N VAL A 37 23.89 -11.04 26.03
CA VAL A 37 24.41 -12.07 25.14
C VAL A 37 23.65 -13.36 25.38
N SER A 38 22.82 -13.75 24.41
CA SER A 38 22.14 -15.04 24.44
C SER A 38 22.90 -16.04 23.57
N ASN A 39 23.65 -16.94 24.22
CA ASN A 39 24.39 -18.00 23.52
C ASN A 39 23.43 -18.98 22.82
N LYS A 40 22.30 -19.32 23.46
CA LYS A 40 21.30 -20.26 22.90
C LYS A 40 20.77 -19.82 21.53
N ASN A 41 20.49 -18.53 21.39
CA ASN A 41 19.94 -17.96 20.15
C ASN A 41 21.02 -17.33 19.28
N ARG A 42 22.27 -17.26 19.76
CA ARG A 42 23.38 -16.55 19.13
C ARG A 42 23.00 -15.10 18.77
N THR A 43 22.34 -14.43 19.72
CA THR A 43 21.84 -13.05 19.58
C THR A 43 22.47 -12.14 20.62
N TRP A 44 22.89 -10.94 20.21
CA TRP A 44 23.43 -9.91 21.09
C TRP A 44 22.52 -8.68 21.08
N GLU A 45 22.06 -8.23 22.25
CA GLU A 45 21.27 -7.01 22.41
C GLU A 45 22.10 -5.91 23.08
N PHE A 46 22.36 -4.82 22.37
CA PHE A 46 23.11 -3.68 22.88
C PHE A 46 22.15 -2.63 23.43
N HIS A 47 22.29 -2.29 24.71
CA HIS A 47 21.53 -1.23 25.36
C HIS A 47 22.33 0.07 25.38
N ILE A 48 21.91 1.02 24.55
CA ILE A 48 22.61 2.28 24.32
C ILE A 48 21.73 3.43 24.79
N THR A 49 22.28 4.34 25.58
CA THR A 49 21.63 5.58 25.99
C THR A 49 22.23 6.73 25.20
N LEU A 50 21.39 7.57 24.60
CA LEU A 50 21.80 8.72 23.80
C LEU A 50 21.22 10.01 24.40
N PRO A 51 21.96 11.13 24.31
CA PRO A 51 21.46 12.42 24.81
C PRO A 51 20.25 12.90 23.99
N GLN A 52 20.21 12.64 22.69
CA GLN A 52 19.20 13.11 21.73
C GLN A 52 18.90 12.03 20.68
N PHE A 53 17.81 12.21 19.92
CA PHE A 53 17.48 11.33 18.80
C PHE A 53 18.50 11.47 17.68
N LEU A 54 18.91 10.33 17.10
CA LEU A 54 19.72 10.31 15.88
C LEU A 54 18.88 10.76 14.68
N ALA A 55 19.51 11.37 13.68
CA ALA A 55 18.86 11.49 12.38
C ALA A 55 18.58 10.08 11.82
N HIS A 56 17.56 9.97 10.97
CA HIS A 56 17.16 8.66 10.44
C HIS A 56 18.31 7.98 9.68
N GLU A 57 19.11 8.77 8.96
CA GLU A 57 20.26 8.31 8.20
C GLU A 57 21.36 7.77 9.11
N ASP A 58 21.74 8.51 10.15
CA ASP A 58 22.77 8.10 11.11
C ASP A 58 22.38 6.83 11.87
N TYR A 59 21.09 6.70 12.21
CA TYR A 59 20.58 5.50 12.85
C TYR A 59 20.64 4.29 11.92
N LEU A 60 20.21 4.44 10.66
CA LEU A 60 20.31 3.34 9.69
C LEU A 60 21.77 2.93 9.47
N LEU A 61 22.66 3.92 9.41
CA LEU A 61 24.09 3.70 9.28
C LEU A 61 24.64 2.95 10.49
N PHE A 62 24.26 3.34 11.70
CA PHE A 62 24.63 2.66 12.94
C PHE A 62 24.19 1.20 12.94
N ILE A 63 22.90 0.95 12.68
CA ILE A 63 22.33 -0.41 12.68
C ILE A 63 22.99 -1.26 11.60
N ASN A 64 23.24 -0.71 10.42
CA ASN A 64 23.90 -1.45 9.36
C ASN A 64 25.36 -1.75 9.73
N ALA A 65 26.12 -0.77 10.24
CA ALA A 65 27.52 -0.94 10.61
C ALA A 65 27.70 -1.99 11.71
N ILE A 66 26.87 -1.97 12.75
CA ILE A 66 26.94 -2.95 13.83
C ILE A 66 26.50 -4.35 13.36
N GLU A 67 25.48 -4.43 12.50
CA GLU A 67 25.08 -5.72 11.93
C GLU A 67 26.19 -6.30 11.06
N GLN A 68 26.87 -5.50 10.23
CA GLN A 68 27.97 -5.96 9.38
C GLN A 68 29.20 -6.40 10.18
N GLU A 69 29.61 -5.63 11.19
CA GLU A 69 30.82 -5.93 11.98
C GLU A 69 30.67 -7.24 12.76
N PHE A 70 29.47 -7.53 13.26
CA PHE A 70 29.22 -8.70 14.10
C PHE A 70 28.46 -9.83 13.38
N LYS A 71 28.21 -9.71 12.07
CA LYS A 71 27.42 -10.65 11.26
C LYS A 71 27.87 -12.10 11.36
N ASP A 72 29.18 -12.33 11.41
CA ASP A 72 29.77 -13.68 11.49
C ASP A 72 29.62 -14.30 12.88
N ILE A 73 29.49 -13.46 13.92
CA ILE A 73 29.49 -13.87 15.32
C ILE A 73 28.08 -14.13 15.81
N ALA A 74 27.17 -13.18 15.64
CA ALA A 74 25.83 -13.22 16.20
C ALA A 74 24.85 -12.31 15.44
N ASN A 75 23.55 -12.58 15.59
CA ASN A 75 22.54 -11.63 15.17
C ASN A 75 22.48 -10.49 16.19
N VAL A 76 22.76 -9.27 15.74
CA VAL A 76 22.82 -8.10 16.60
C VAL A 76 21.52 -7.32 16.55
N THR A 77 21.01 -6.97 17.73
CA THR A 77 19.90 -6.03 17.90
C THR A 77 20.36 -4.89 18.80
N CYS A 78 19.89 -3.68 18.51
CA CYS A 78 20.16 -2.52 19.36
C CYS A 78 18.87 -2.03 19.99
N ARG A 79 18.99 -1.59 21.24
CA ARG A 79 17.94 -0.93 21.98
C ARG A 79 18.46 0.42 22.46
N PHE A 80 17.91 1.46 21.90
CA PHE A 80 18.25 2.84 22.25
C PHE A 80 17.33 3.35 23.35
N THR A 81 17.86 4.23 24.17
CA THR A 81 17.13 5.03 25.16
C THR A 81 17.56 6.47 24.98
N VAL A 82 16.62 7.39 24.81
CA VAL A 82 16.94 8.80 24.60
C VAL A 82 16.58 9.60 25.85
N THR A 83 17.53 10.38 26.36
CA THR A 83 17.34 11.16 27.59
C THR A 83 16.59 12.47 27.31
N ASN A 84 16.88 13.14 26.19
CA ASN A 84 16.18 14.35 25.78
C ASN A 84 15.18 14.06 24.65
N GLY A 85 13.89 14.02 25.00
CA GLY A 85 12.79 13.78 24.06
C GLY A 85 12.43 14.95 23.13
N THR A 86 13.30 15.96 23.00
CA THR A 86 13.03 17.12 22.14
C THR A 86 12.93 16.68 20.68
N ASN A 87 11.96 17.20 19.94
CA ASN A 87 11.66 16.87 18.53
C ASN A 87 11.29 15.40 18.27
N GLN A 88 10.80 14.68 19.29
CA GLN A 88 10.34 13.30 19.14
C GLN A 88 9.37 13.13 17.95
N ASP A 89 8.47 14.08 17.76
CA ASP A 89 7.43 14.04 16.73
C ASP A 89 8.02 13.94 15.31
N GLU A 90 8.99 14.79 14.98
CA GLU A 90 9.59 14.82 13.65
C GLU A 90 10.42 13.56 13.38
N HIS A 91 11.24 13.15 14.35
CA HIS A 91 12.06 11.96 14.22
C HIS A 91 11.19 10.70 14.13
N ALA A 92 10.13 10.59 14.92
CA ALA A 92 9.28 9.40 14.90
C ALA A 92 8.55 9.22 13.57
N ILE A 93 8.11 10.31 12.93
CA ILE A 93 7.51 10.26 11.59
C ILE A 93 8.53 9.74 10.56
N LYS A 94 9.78 10.23 10.60
CA LYS A 94 10.86 9.76 9.70
C LYS A 94 11.21 8.29 9.96
N TYR A 95 11.22 7.85 11.21
CA TYR A 95 11.57 6.48 11.62
C TYR A 95 10.45 5.47 11.40
N PHE A 96 9.21 5.91 11.21
CA PHE A 96 8.05 5.04 11.09
C PHE A 96 8.21 3.97 10.01
N GLY A 97 8.76 4.34 8.85
CA GLY A 97 9.02 3.41 7.75
C GLY A 97 9.95 2.26 8.15
N HIS A 98 10.98 2.54 8.94
CA HIS A 98 11.91 1.54 9.46
C HIS A 98 11.29 0.71 10.57
N CYS A 99 10.54 1.34 11.48
CA CYS A 99 9.84 0.63 12.57
C CYS A 99 8.84 -0.38 12.01
N ILE A 100 8.14 -0.05 10.93
CA ILE A 100 7.27 -0.99 10.20
C ILE A 100 8.07 -2.14 9.63
N ASP A 101 9.26 -1.88 9.09
CA ASP A 101 10.08 -2.92 8.47
C ASP A 101 10.52 -3.99 9.48
N GLN A 102 10.79 -3.58 10.72
CA GLN A 102 11.10 -4.50 11.82
C GLN A 102 9.92 -5.36 12.28
N THR A 103 8.67 -5.00 11.95
CA THR A 103 7.50 -5.80 12.33
C THR A 103 7.36 -7.07 11.47
N ALA A 104 6.71 -8.10 12.02
CA ALA A 104 6.40 -9.34 11.32
C ALA A 104 5.19 -9.24 10.34
N LEU A 105 4.82 -8.01 9.94
CA LEU A 105 3.66 -7.77 9.08
C LEU A 105 3.93 -8.21 7.63
N SER A 106 2.87 -8.58 6.90
CA SER A 106 2.98 -8.91 5.48
C SER A 106 3.45 -7.69 4.66
N PRO A 107 4.22 -7.89 3.58
CA PRO A 107 4.78 -6.79 2.78
C PRO A 107 3.71 -5.84 2.22
N LYS A 108 2.53 -6.36 1.86
CA LYS A 108 1.37 -5.55 1.46
C LYS A 108 0.93 -4.57 2.55
N VAL A 109 0.83 -5.05 3.79
CA VAL A 109 0.41 -4.28 4.97
C VAL A 109 1.47 -3.21 5.29
N LYS A 110 2.76 -3.58 5.22
CA LYS A 110 3.87 -2.64 5.37
C LYS A 110 3.82 -1.52 4.33
N GLY A 111 3.62 -1.88 3.05
CA GLY A 111 3.54 -0.93 1.95
C GLY A 111 2.38 0.06 2.11
N GLN A 112 1.20 -0.42 2.54
CA GLN A 112 0.06 0.46 2.80
C GLN A 112 0.33 1.42 3.95
N LEU A 113 0.88 0.94 5.08
CA LEU A 113 1.17 1.78 6.24
C LEU A 113 2.18 2.89 5.91
N LYS A 114 3.23 2.59 5.14
CA LYS A 114 4.26 3.56 4.74
C LYS A 114 3.71 4.73 3.91
N GLN A 115 2.57 4.55 3.24
CA GLN A 115 1.92 5.58 2.42
C GLN A 115 0.89 6.40 3.21
N LYS A 116 0.51 5.97 4.41
CA LYS A 116 -0.49 6.68 5.22
C LYS A 116 0.11 7.94 5.84
N LYS A 117 -0.73 8.95 6.03
CA LYS A 117 -0.35 10.19 6.72
C LYS A 117 -0.26 9.93 8.23
N LEU A 118 0.81 10.43 8.83
CA LEU A 118 1.11 10.28 10.25
C LEU A 118 1.00 11.63 10.94
N ILE A 119 0.40 11.63 12.12
CA ILE A 119 0.26 12.81 12.96
C ILE A 119 0.71 12.41 14.36
N MET A 120 1.72 13.09 14.87
CA MET A 120 2.16 12.90 16.24
C MET A 120 1.42 13.86 17.16
N SER A 121 0.99 13.35 18.31
CA SER A 121 0.36 14.12 19.38
C SER A 121 0.99 13.71 20.70
N GLY A 122 2.18 14.25 20.97
CA GLY A 122 2.98 13.92 22.15
C GLY A 122 3.46 12.48 22.13
N LYS A 123 2.88 11.63 23.01
CA LYS A 123 3.22 10.20 23.13
C LYS A 123 2.30 9.27 22.33
N VAL A 124 1.38 9.86 21.56
CA VAL A 124 0.39 9.12 20.77
C VAL A 124 0.65 9.35 19.29
N LEU A 125 0.89 8.27 18.56
CA LEU A 125 1.04 8.30 17.10
C LEU A 125 -0.30 8.01 16.44
N LYS A 126 -0.83 8.98 15.70
CA LYS A 126 -2.06 8.85 14.93
C LYS A 126 -1.73 8.52 13.48
N VAL A 127 -2.31 7.44 12.96
CA VAL A 127 -2.16 6.98 11.58
C VAL A 127 -3.49 7.14 10.87
N MET A 128 -3.52 7.97 9.83
CA MET A 128 -4.73 8.21 9.05
C MET A 128 -4.99 7.03 8.11
N VAL A 129 -6.14 6.38 8.27
CA VAL A 129 -6.58 5.24 7.47
C VAL A 129 -7.82 5.60 6.65
N SER A 130 -8.05 4.87 5.56
CA SER A 130 -9.08 5.23 4.59
C SER A 130 -10.44 4.64 4.98
N ASN A 131 -10.45 3.43 5.55
CA ASN A 131 -11.69 2.76 5.92
C ASN A 131 -11.68 2.22 7.36
N ASP A 132 -12.87 2.05 7.92
CA ASP A 132 -13.10 1.62 9.30
C ASP A 132 -12.70 0.14 9.52
N ILE A 133 -12.82 -0.66 8.45
CA ILE A 133 -12.35 -2.06 8.41
C ILE A 133 -10.82 -2.13 8.52
N GLU A 134 -10.10 -1.27 7.79
CA GLU A 134 -8.63 -1.17 7.86
C GLU A 134 -8.19 -0.78 9.28
N ARG A 135 -8.85 0.22 9.87
CA ARG A 135 -8.60 0.68 11.25
C ARG A 135 -8.57 -0.47 12.25
N ASN A 136 -9.63 -1.28 12.28
CA ASN A 136 -9.76 -2.40 13.21
C ASN A 136 -8.75 -3.52 12.93
N HIS A 137 -8.40 -3.74 11.66
CA HIS A 137 -7.38 -4.70 11.28
C HIS A 137 -5.99 -4.27 11.74
N PHE A 138 -5.58 -3.02 11.47
CA PHE A 138 -4.28 -2.48 11.87
C PHE A 138 -4.14 -2.33 13.38
N ASP A 139 -5.21 -1.94 14.08
CA ASP A 139 -5.19 -1.83 15.55
C ASP A 139 -4.88 -3.19 16.20
N LYS A 140 -5.52 -4.27 15.74
CA LYS A 140 -5.28 -5.62 16.26
C LYS A 140 -3.93 -6.19 15.83
N ALA A 141 -3.52 -5.97 14.58
CA ALA A 141 -2.36 -6.63 14.00
C ALA A 141 -1.04 -5.92 14.30
N CYS A 142 -1.03 -4.58 14.37
CA CYS A 142 0.20 -3.79 14.29
C CYS A 142 0.54 -3.06 15.59
N ASN A 143 -0.45 -2.70 16.41
CA ASN A 143 -0.27 -1.76 17.51
C ASN A 143 0.83 -2.24 18.49
N GLY A 144 0.76 -3.49 18.96
CA GLY A 144 1.74 -4.05 19.89
C GLY A 144 3.15 -4.21 19.31
N SER A 145 3.30 -4.68 18.07
CA SER A 145 4.62 -4.86 17.44
C SER A 145 5.28 -3.52 17.11
N LEU A 146 4.49 -2.54 16.68
CA LEU A 146 4.98 -1.25 16.24
C LEU A 146 5.39 -0.39 17.44
N ILE A 147 4.62 -0.41 18.54
CA ILE A 147 5.03 0.22 19.81
C ILE A 147 6.39 -0.33 20.28
N LYS A 148 6.57 -1.66 20.21
CA LYS A 148 7.86 -2.29 20.59
C LYS A 148 9.00 -1.82 19.68
N ALA A 149 8.79 -1.76 18.37
CA ALA A 149 9.80 -1.27 17.43
C ALA A 149 10.19 0.18 17.74
N PHE A 150 9.22 1.06 17.99
CA PHE A 150 9.48 2.45 18.39
C PHE A 150 10.24 2.55 19.71
N ARG A 151 9.88 1.76 20.72
CA ARG A 151 10.59 1.72 22.00
C ARG A 151 12.02 1.19 21.84
N ASN A 152 12.26 0.26 20.93
CA ASN A 152 13.61 -0.22 20.63
C ASN A 152 14.47 0.86 19.97
N CYS A 153 13.87 1.74 19.16
CA CYS A 153 14.52 2.91 18.58
C CYS A 153 14.70 4.07 19.59
N GLY A 154 14.22 3.94 20.83
CA GLY A 154 14.35 4.96 21.88
C GLY A 154 13.21 5.98 21.95
N PHE A 155 12.12 5.78 21.22
CA PHE A 155 10.95 6.66 21.27
C PHE A 155 10.01 6.25 22.42
N ASP A 156 9.53 7.24 23.17
CA ASP A 156 8.55 7.05 24.24
C ASP A 156 7.12 7.18 23.67
N ILE A 157 6.68 6.15 22.95
CA ILE A 157 5.32 6.03 22.44
C ILE A 157 4.51 5.12 23.35
N ASP A 158 3.40 5.66 23.86
CA ASP A 158 2.46 4.94 24.72
C ASP A 158 1.44 4.17 23.89
N LYS A 159 0.88 4.83 22.88
CA LYS A 159 -0.23 4.30 22.08
C LYS A 159 -0.16 4.72 20.62
N ILE A 160 -0.57 3.81 19.74
CA ILE A 160 -0.80 4.11 18.32
C ILE A 160 -2.31 4.05 18.08
N ILE A 161 -2.86 5.08 17.46
CA ILE A 161 -4.29 5.21 17.16
C ILE A 161 -4.45 5.29 15.65
N PHE A 162 -5.38 4.51 15.11
CA PHE A 162 -5.77 4.59 13.71
C PHE A 162 -7.06 5.41 13.61
N GLU A 163 -7.04 6.49 12.85
CA GLU A 163 -8.19 7.39 12.67
C GLU A 163 -8.59 7.44 11.20
N THR A 164 -9.89 7.38 10.94
CA THR A 164 -10.47 7.66 9.62
C THR A 164 -10.73 9.15 9.53
N ASN A 165 -10.29 9.79 8.44
CA ASN A 165 -10.66 11.18 8.19
C ASN A 165 -12.01 11.19 7.46
N ASP A 166 -13.10 11.46 8.18
CA ASP A 166 -14.44 11.55 7.59
C ASP A 166 -14.49 12.60 6.45
N ASN A 167 -13.69 13.66 6.57
CA ASN A 167 -13.59 14.74 5.57
C ASN A 167 -13.01 14.33 4.21
N ASP A 168 -12.20 13.26 4.14
CA ASP A 168 -11.54 12.85 2.90
C ASP A 168 -12.45 11.97 2.03
N GLN A 169 -13.42 11.29 2.65
CA GLN A 169 -14.45 10.53 1.94
C GLN A 169 -15.37 11.47 1.15
N GLU A 170 -15.74 12.61 1.73
CA GLU A 170 -16.59 13.62 1.08
C GLU A 170 -15.87 14.31 -0.09
N GLN A 171 -14.57 14.62 0.06
CA GLN A 171 -13.74 15.18 -1.02
C GLN A 171 -13.46 14.17 -2.15
N ASN A 172 -13.26 12.89 -1.85
CA ASN A 172 -13.06 11.87 -2.87
C ASN A 172 -14.35 11.54 -3.62
N LEU A 173 -15.50 11.50 -2.95
CA LEU A 173 -16.80 11.38 -3.61
C LEU A 173 -17.07 12.57 -4.52
N ALA A 174 -16.86 13.79 -4.02
CA ALA A 174 -17.04 15.00 -4.82
C ALA A 174 -16.14 15.04 -6.06
N SER A 175 -14.89 14.56 -5.94
CA SER A 175 -13.95 14.48 -7.07
C SER A 175 -14.33 13.39 -8.08
N LEU A 176 -14.87 12.26 -7.61
CA LEU A 176 -15.38 11.19 -8.47
C LEU A 176 -16.67 11.63 -9.19
N GLU A 177 -17.60 12.27 -8.49
CA GLU A 177 -18.81 12.86 -9.09
C GLU A 177 -18.45 13.93 -10.13
N ALA A 178 -17.48 14.81 -9.83
CA ALA A 178 -17.02 15.81 -10.79
C ALA A 178 -16.42 15.17 -12.05
N HIS A 179 -15.65 14.08 -11.91
CA HIS A 179 -15.09 13.37 -13.06
C HIS A 179 -16.18 12.65 -13.89
N ILE A 180 -17.18 12.05 -13.24
CA ILE A 180 -18.31 11.41 -13.94
C ILE A 180 -19.15 12.47 -14.67
N GLN A 181 -19.37 13.63 -14.06
CA GLN A 181 -20.10 14.74 -14.67
C GLN A 181 -19.36 15.33 -15.88
N GLU A 182 -18.03 15.45 -15.81
CA GLU A 182 -17.22 15.92 -16.93
C GLU A 182 -17.22 14.93 -18.10
N GLU A 183 -17.12 13.62 -17.83
CA GLU A 183 -17.23 12.60 -18.88
C GLU A 183 -18.61 12.54 -19.51
N ASP A 184 -19.70 12.68 -18.73
CA ASP A 184 -21.06 12.73 -19.26
C ASP A 184 -21.28 13.97 -20.15
N GLU A 185 -20.76 15.14 -19.73
CA GLU A 185 -20.86 16.37 -20.51
C GLU A 185 -20.06 16.28 -21.83
N GLN A 186 -18.85 15.71 -21.80
CA GLN A 186 -18.04 15.50 -23.01
C GLN A 186 -18.72 14.50 -23.95
N SER A 187 -19.30 13.42 -23.41
CA SER A 187 -20.04 12.41 -24.16
C SER A 187 -21.27 13.01 -24.86
N ALA A 188 -22.04 13.84 -24.14
CA ALA A 188 -23.21 14.52 -24.67
C ALA A 188 -22.85 15.49 -25.80
N ARG A 189 -21.77 16.28 -25.66
CA ARG A 189 -21.28 17.20 -26.71
C ARG A 189 -20.79 16.46 -27.96
N LEU A 190 -20.11 15.33 -27.78
CA LEU A 190 -19.68 14.47 -28.89
C LEU A 190 -20.87 13.82 -29.61
N ALA A 191 -21.92 13.46 -28.89
CA ALA A 191 -23.14 12.91 -29.46
C ALA A 191 -23.92 13.95 -30.28
N THR A 192 -24.04 15.20 -29.79
CA THR A 192 -24.68 16.29 -30.53
C THR A 192 -23.90 16.64 -31.80
N GLU A 193 -22.57 16.73 -31.72
CA GLU A 193 -21.74 17.05 -32.88
C GLU A 193 -21.82 15.95 -33.97
N LYS A 194 -21.87 14.68 -33.57
CA LYS A 194 -22.10 13.56 -34.51
C LYS A 194 -23.50 13.61 -35.13
N LEU A 195 -24.53 13.97 -34.36
CA LEU A 195 -25.89 14.13 -34.87
C LEU A 195 -26.00 15.31 -35.85
N GLU A 196 -25.31 16.41 -35.59
CA GLU A 196 -25.27 17.58 -36.48
C GLU A 196 -24.49 17.29 -37.77
N LYS A 197 -23.36 16.57 -37.68
CA LYS A 197 -22.62 16.09 -38.86
C LYS A 197 -23.45 15.12 -39.70
N MET A 198 -24.18 14.19 -39.08
CA MET A 198 -25.10 13.29 -39.80
C MET A 198 -26.29 14.04 -40.43
N LYS A 199 -26.81 15.09 -39.78
CA LYS A 199 -27.89 15.93 -40.35
C LYS A 199 -27.37 16.77 -41.52
N ALA A 200 -26.15 17.30 -41.45
CA ALA A 200 -25.53 18.04 -42.54
C ALA A 200 -25.18 17.14 -43.75
N GLU A 201 -24.78 15.88 -43.53
CA GLU A 201 -24.61 14.89 -44.60
C GLU A 201 -25.96 14.46 -45.22
N LYS A 202 -27.01 14.33 -44.42
CA LYS A 202 -28.37 14.05 -44.94
C LYS A 202 -28.96 15.23 -45.73
N ALA A 203 -28.68 16.47 -45.34
CA ALA A 203 -29.10 17.66 -46.08
C ALA A 203 -28.37 17.80 -47.43
N LYS A 204 -27.12 17.33 -47.54
CA LYS A 204 -26.39 17.27 -48.82
C LYS A 204 -26.86 16.15 -49.76
N GLN A 205 -27.62 15.18 -49.25
CA GLN A 205 -28.23 14.11 -50.07
C GLN A 205 -29.66 14.44 -50.53
N GLN A 206 -30.22 15.60 -50.14
CA GLN A 206 -31.60 15.98 -50.49
C GLN A 206 -31.70 16.85 -51.76
N ASP A 207 -30.60 17.05 -52.49
CA ASP A 207 -30.57 17.70 -53.81
C ASP A 207 -30.12 16.70 -54.89
N ASN A 208 -30.72 15.50 -54.91
CA ASN A 208 -30.85 14.71 -56.15
C ASN A 208 -31.80 13.51 -55.96
N ASN A 209 -32.89 13.53 -56.72
CA ASN A 209 -33.77 12.43 -57.10
C ASN A 209 -34.50 11.62 -56.02
N GLU A 210 -35.78 11.97 -55.87
CA GLU A 210 -36.95 11.09 -56.01
C GLU A 210 -36.64 9.63 -56.38
N SER A 211 -36.78 8.69 -55.42
CA SER A 211 -37.31 7.33 -55.65
C SER A 211 -37.45 6.54 -54.34
N ALA A 212 -38.53 5.76 -54.31
CA ALA A 212 -39.07 4.89 -53.27
C ALA A 212 -38.12 4.24 -52.25
N VAL A 213 -38.61 4.16 -51.01
CA VAL A 213 -38.10 3.33 -49.91
C VAL A 213 -38.18 1.85 -50.28
N ASP A 214 -37.04 1.17 -50.38
CA ASP A 214 -36.94 -0.27 -50.11
C ASP A 214 -35.63 -0.58 -49.37
N LYS A 215 -35.80 -0.92 -48.07
CA LYS A 215 -34.99 -1.82 -47.25
C LYS A 215 -33.48 -1.85 -47.55
N CYS A 216 -32.73 -1.06 -46.80
CA CYS A 216 -31.26 -1.11 -46.78
C CYS A 216 -30.79 -2.46 -46.19
N GLN A 217 -30.33 -3.36 -47.06
CA GLN A 217 -29.68 -4.62 -46.70
C GLN A 217 -28.17 -4.38 -46.66
N ILE A 218 -27.54 -4.52 -45.49
CA ILE A 218 -26.08 -4.40 -45.32
C ILE A 218 -25.56 -5.77 -44.86
N GLY A 219 -24.90 -6.50 -45.78
CA GLY A 219 -24.22 -7.77 -45.50
C GLY A 219 -24.24 -8.73 -46.69
N LYS A 220 -23.10 -9.40 -46.95
CA LYS A 220 -22.99 -10.41 -48.03
C LYS A 220 -23.87 -11.63 -47.73
N PRO A 221 -24.54 -12.22 -48.74
CA PRO A 221 -25.33 -13.44 -48.54
C PRO A 221 -24.40 -14.61 -48.21
N ILE A 222 -24.62 -15.24 -47.06
CA ILE A 222 -23.96 -16.49 -46.68
C ILE A 222 -24.79 -17.61 -47.30
N GLN A 223 -24.24 -18.34 -48.28
CA GLN A 223 -24.91 -19.54 -48.81
C GLN A 223 -24.73 -20.68 -47.81
N ILE A 224 -25.84 -21.15 -47.26
CA ILE A 224 -25.89 -22.23 -46.27
C ILE A 224 -26.17 -23.52 -47.04
N GLU A 225 -25.12 -24.20 -47.49
CA GLU A 225 -25.23 -25.58 -47.96
C GLU A 225 -24.87 -26.51 -46.79
N ASN A 226 -25.85 -27.32 -46.37
CA ASN A 226 -25.82 -28.33 -45.31
C ASN A 226 -26.08 -27.89 -43.87
N ILE A 227 -27.34 -28.01 -43.47
CA ILE A 227 -27.80 -28.07 -42.08
C ILE A 227 -27.62 -29.52 -41.60
N LYS A 228 -26.87 -29.75 -40.52
CA LYS A 228 -26.73 -31.06 -39.87
C LYS A 228 -27.26 -31.03 -38.43
N PRO A 229 -27.91 -32.11 -37.96
CA PRO A 229 -28.40 -32.23 -36.58
C PRO A 229 -27.25 -32.39 -35.56
N ILE A 230 -27.49 -31.92 -34.33
CA ILE A 230 -26.51 -31.81 -33.22
C ILE A 230 -25.90 -33.14 -32.76
N GLU A 231 -26.53 -34.28 -33.06
CA GLU A 231 -26.11 -35.61 -32.60
C GLU A 231 -24.83 -36.16 -33.26
N SER A 232 -24.28 -35.49 -34.28
CA SER A 232 -23.13 -35.99 -35.05
C SER A 232 -21.83 -35.18 -34.86
N ILE A 233 -21.73 -34.35 -33.83
CA ILE A 233 -20.55 -33.52 -33.54
C ILE A 233 -19.66 -34.26 -32.53
N ILE A 234 -18.56 -34.85 -33.00
CA ILE A 234 -17.71 -35.73 -32.17
C ILE A 234 -16.40 -35.04 -31.74
N GLU A 235 -15.94 -33.96 -32.38
CA GLU A 235 -14.78 -33.14 -31.95
C GLU A 235 -14.93 -31.65 -32.37
N GLU A 236 -14.16 -30.75 -31.74
CA GLU A 236 -14.23 -29.28 -31.87
C GLU A 236 -14.04 -28.76 -33.32
N GLU A 237 -15.13 -28.29 -33.95
CA GLU A 237 -15.07 -27.55 -35.22
C GLU A 237 -15.52 -26.08 -35.08
N TYR A 238 -14.70 -25.19 -35.63
CA TYR A 238 -14.76 -23.73 -35.50
C TYR A 238 -15.78 -23.12 -36.49
N LYS A 239 -17.07 -23.41 -36.31
CA LYS A 239 -18.28 -22.63 -36.73
C LYS A 239 -19.47 -23.57 -36.94
N VAL A 240 -20.37 -23.64 -35.97
CA VAL A 240 -21.70 -24.26 -36.15
C VAL A 240 -22.76 -23.24 -35.72
N ALA A 241 -23.73 -22.99 -36.58
CA ALA A 241 -24.92 -22.20 -36.28
C ALA A 241 -26.01 -23.13 -35.74
N ILE A 242 -26.49 -22.86 -34.52
CA ILE A 242 -27.54 -23.64 -33.85
C ILE A 242 -28.79 -22.77 -33.78
N GLU A 243 -29.89 -23.24 -34.34
CA GLU A 243 -31.20 -22.60 -34.19
C GLU A 243 -31.94 -23.22 -33.00
N GLY A 244 -32.23 -22.41 -31.99
CA GLY A 244 -33.03 -22.80 -30.82
C GLY A 244 -34.17 -21.81 -30.61
N HIS A 245 -35.41 -22.31 -30.70
CA HIS A 245 -36.60 -21.55 -30.36
C HIS A 245 -36.76 -21.52 -28.82
N PHE A 246 -36.41 -20.39 -28.19
CA PHE A 246 -36.57 -20.22 -26.74
C PHE A 246 -37.93 -19.62 -26.42
N ASP A 247 -38.89 -20.48 -26.06
CA ASP A 247 -40.18 -20.07 -25.49
C ASP A 247 -39.99 -19.78 -23.99
N ILE A 248 -40.02 -18.51 -23.62
CA ILE A 248 -39.84 -18.07 -22.23
C ILE A 248 -41.20 -18.14 -21.53
N ASN A 249 -41.52 -19.29 -20.94
CA ASN A 249 -42.58 -19.42 -19.95
C ASN A 249 -41.99 -19.83 -18.60
N LEU A 250 -41.99 -18.87 -17.68
CA LEU A 250 -41.63 -19.00 -16.26
C LEU A 250 -42.37 -20.19 -15.60
N LYS A 251 -41.63 -21.18 -15.09
CA LYS A 251 -42.01 -21.95 -13.90
C LYS A 251 -40.84 -22.75 -13.32
N ASN A 252 -40.51 -22.38 -12.08
CA ASN A 252 -39.84 -23.17 -11.04
C ASN A 252 -38.34 -23.50 -11.23
N LEU A 253 -37.47 -22.57 -10.80
CA LEU A 253 -36.14 -22.95 -10.32
C LEU A 253 -36.30 -23.73 -9.00
N LYS A 254 -36.11 -25.05 -9.06
CA LYS A 254 -35.73 -25.84 -7.88
C LYS A 254 -34.22 -25.72 -7.71
N VAL A 255 -33.82 -25.17 -6.56
CA VAL A 255 -32.46 -25.26 -6.02
C VAL A 255 -32.08 -26.75 -5.92
N VAL A 256 -30.97 -27.13 -6.56
CA VAL A 256 -30.25 -28.37 -6.24
C VAL A 256 -28.87 -27.95 -5.75
N VAL A 257 -28.71 -28.04 -4.43
CA VAL A 257 -27.42 -28.10 -3.76
C VAL A 257 -26.88 -29.49 -4.03
N ILE A 258 -25.71 -29.57 -4.67
CA ILE A 258 -24.95 -30.82 -4.78
C ILE A 258 -24.04 -30.86 -3.55
N SER A 259 -24.23 -31.89 -2.72
CA SER A 259 -23.33 -32.26 -1.61
C SER A 259 -22.09 -32.97 -2.13
#